data_AF-A0A496SNM3-F1
#
_entry.id   AF-A0A496SNM3-F1
#
_cell.length_a   1.000
_cell.length_b   1.000
_cell.length_c   1.000
_cell.angle_alpha   90.00
_cell.angle_beta   90.00
_cell.angle_gamma   90.00
#
_symmetry.space_group_name_H-M   'P 1'
#
loop_
_entity.id
_entity.type
_entity.pdbx_description
1 polymer ?
#
loop_
_entity_poly.entity_id
_entity_poly.type
_entity_poly.pdbx_seq_one_letter_code
_entity_poly.pdbx_strand_id
1 'polypeptide(L)'
;MGKASLLMVLGFLVIFGSIRYRLGRWETRSAELLSEEYRRTMARNIANSAIYIALRNLREDFSWTPNPNPSDPLPLMEGTYTLQVDSIDLAQRRVTAVGSFWDISRTVVVDVRKESFSRYAYFTQYERMQNGMAIWFITGDTIRGPLHTNDRIHIFGSPVFMGPVSSPYNPYIYGNPQFLGGTYFGAQSISLPTDLAPLQYYASRGGWVVDTDSAGTDFWLNFQADGTIKYAYGSTPSTWNTFTPPPSFNGIISVVGSHDLHVLGTVNGRFTVSAEHDIYIEDDLVYAVDPREDPTSDDMLGLVAGENVLVANNPANNDDCEIHASIMALDESFMAEDYDTRPPSGTLTVLGGIIQVRRGPVGTFYWGWGIKSGFKKNYIYDGRLLIQSPPHFPVYDENQVVSWLERR
;
A
#
# COMPACT_ATOMS: atom_id res chain seq x y z
N MET A 1 57.44 58.44 41.70
CA MET A 1 56.83 57.49 40.74
C MET A 1 56.28 56.20 41.35
N GLY A 2 56.65 55.78 42.57
CA GLY A 2 56.26 54.47 43.12
C GLY A 2 54.79 54.25 43.53
N LYS A 3 54.02 55.29 43.90
CA LYS A 3 52.62 55.11 44.36
C LYS A 3 51.62 54.85 43.21
N ALA A 4 51.82 55.51 42.06
CA ALA A 4 50.95 55.34 40.89
C ALA A 4 51.17 53.98 40.20
N SER A 5 52.42 53.51 40.13
CA SER A 5 52.75 52.17 39.61
C SER A 5 52.23 51.06 40.54
N LEU A 6 52.23 51.25 41.86
CA LEU A 6 51.65 50.28 42.80
C LEU A 6 50.14 50.10 42.59
N LEU A 7 49.41 51.20 42.41
CA LEU A 7 47.97 51.18 42.13
C LEU A 7 47.65 50.53 40.77
N MET A 8 48.50 50.76 39.76
CA MET A 8 48.35 50.13 38.45
C MET A 8 48.57 48.61 38.53
N VAL A 9 49.60 48.15 39.25
CA VAL A 9 49.88 46.72 39.47
C VAL A 9 48.74 46.06 40.24
N LEU A 10 48.20 46.72 41.28
CA LEU A 10 47.01 46.25 42.00
C LEU A 10 45.78 46.16 41.09
N GLY A 11 45.54 47.16 40.25
CA GLY A 11 44.45 47.15 39.27
C GLY A 11 44.58 46.00 38.27
N PHE A 12 45.78 45.77 37.73
CA PHE A 12 46.05 44.63 36.85
C PHE A 12 45.88 43.28 37.57
N LEU A 13 46.32 43.14 38.81
CA LEU A 13 46.13 41.91 39.59
C LEU A 13 44.65 41.58 39.81
N VAL A 14 43.82 42.58 40.09
CA VAL A 14 42.36 42.41 40.24
C VAL A 14 41.72 42.04 38.89
N ILE A 15 42.10 42.72 37.80
CA ILE A 15 41.60 42.43 36.46
C ILE A 15 42.00 41.02 36.02
N PHE A 16 43.29 40.66 36.09
CA PHE A 16 43.78 39.32 35.74
C PHE A 16 43.22 38.22 36.65
N GLY A 17 43.03 38.50 37.95
CA GLY A 17 42.35 37.60 38.88
C GLY A 17 40.90 37.35 38.46
N SER A 18 40.16 38.40 38.08
CA SER A 18 38.78 38.28 37.60
C SER A 18 38.67 37.56 36.25
N ILE A 19 39.62 37.78 35.34
CA ILE A 19 39.69 37.09 34.05
C ILE A 19 40.02 35.61 34.26
N ARG A 20 41.04 35.28 35.07
CA ARG A 20 41.36 33.89 35.43
C ARG A 20 40.18 33.18 36.09
N TYR A 21 39.46 33.87 36.97
CA TYR A 21 38.27 33.32 37.62
C TYR A 21 37.14 33.02 36.61
N ARG A 22 36.92 33.93 35.64
CA ARG A 22 35.93 33.72 34.58
C ARG A 22 36.35 32.62 33.60
N LEU A 23 37.62 32.57 33.21
CA LEU A 23 38.16 31.52 32.34
C LEU A 23 38.07 30.14 33.00
N GLY A 24 38.44 30.02 34.28
CA GLY A 24 38.29 28.77 35.02
C GLY A 24 36.84 28.30 35.11
N ARG A 25 35.89 29.21 35.34
CA ARG A 25 34.44 28.88 35.30
C ARG A 25 33.96 28.51 33.91
N TRP A 26 34.53 29.08 32.85
CA TRP A 26 34.19 28.73 31.47
C TRP A 26 34.73 27.36 31.08
N GLU A 27 35.93 27.00 31.50
CA GLU A 27 36.51 25.67 31.27
C GLU A 27 35.68 24.58 31.95
N THR A 28 35.32 24.75 33.22
CA THR A 28 34.48 23.76 33.93
C THR A 28 33.10 23.64 33.30
N ARG A 29 32.45 24.77 32.98
CA ARG A 29 31.14 24.77 32.33
C ARG A 29 31.19 24.18 30.93
N SER A 30 32.25 24.42 30.17
CA SER A 30 32.44 23.83 28.84
C SER A 30 32.62 22.32 28.93
N ALA A 31 33.38 21.84 29.91
CA ALA A 31 33.56 20.40 30.13
C ALA A 31 32.25 19.71 30.55
N GLU A 32 31.47 20.35 31.44
CA GLU A 32 30.13 19.87 31.84
C GLU A 32 29.17 19.80 30.65
N LEU A 33 29.10 20.86 29.84
CA LEU A 33 28.26 20.90 28.63
C LEU A 33 28.67 19.84 27.61
N LEU A 34 29.97 19.64 27.38
CA LEU A 34 30.47 18.61 26.48
C LEU A 34 30.13 17.20 26.99
N SER A 35 30.26 16.95 28.29
CA SER A 35 29.89 15.67 28.91
C SER A 35 28.39 15.41 28.82
N GLU A 36 27.56 16.42 29.09
CA GLU A 36 26.11 16.32 28.94
C GLU A 36 25.70 16.08 27.49
N GLU A 37 26.28 16.81 26.54
CA GLU A 37 25.96 16.66 25.11
C GLU A 37 26.44 15.32 24.56
N TYR A 38 27.58 14.83 25.04
CA TYR A 38 28.05 13.47 24.75
C TYR A 38 27.04 12.42 25.24
N ARG A 39 26.63 12.47 26.52
CA ARG A 39 25.66 11.53 27.09
C ARG A 39 24.31 11.58 26.34
N ARG A 40 23.83 12.77 25.99
CA ARG A 40 22.61 12.96 25.18
C ARG A 40 22.75 12.35 23.79
N THR A 41 23.87 12.58 23.13
CA THR A 41 24.15 12.04 21.79
C THR A 41 24.21 10.52 21.83
N MET A 42 24.86 9.95 22.85
CA MET A 42 24.93 8.50 23.04
C MET A 42 23.54 7.89 23.28
N ALA A 43 22.75 8.45 24.20
CA ALA A 43 21.38 8.00 24.44
C ALA A 43 20.51 8.05 23.17
N ARG A 44 20.63 9.12 22.36
CA ARG A 44 19.95 9.22 21.05
C ARG A 44 20.42 8.15 20.07
N ASN A 45 21.73 7.97 19.93
CA ASN A 45 22.29 6.99 19.00
C ASN A 45 21.87 5.56 19.37
N ILE A 46 21.81 5.25 20.67
CA ILE A 46 21.29 3.98 21.18
C ILE A 46 19.82 3.80 20.78
N ALA A 47 18.98 4.82 21.00
CA ALA A 47 17.56 4.77 20.61
C ALA A 47 17.38 4.58 19.09
N ASN A 48 18.12 5.34 18.27
CA ASN A 48 18.09 5.21 16.80
C ASN A 48 18.54 3.81 16.35
N SER A 49 19.57 3.26 16.98
CA SER A 49 20.07 1.91 16.67
C SER A 49 19.04 0.84 17.03
N ALA A 50 18.35 0.98 18.16
CA ALA A 50 17.25 0.11 18.56
C ALA A 50 16.08 0.16 17.57
N ILE A 51 15.74 1.35 17.05
CA ILE A 51 14.78 1.48 15.95
C ILE A 51 15.25 0.68 14.73
N TYR A 52 16.50 0.83 14.29
CA TYR A 52 16.98 0.09 13.11
C TYR A 52 16.94 -1.44 13.30
N ILE A 53 17.20 -1.94 14.51
CA ILE A 53 17.01 -3.36 14.85
C ILE A 53 15.54 -3.77 14.66
N ALA A 54 14.61 -2.96 15.18
CA ALA A 54 13.18 -3.20 15.03
C ALA A 54 12.73 -3.16 13.56
N LEU A 55 13.16 -2.15 12.80
CA LEU A 55 12.84 -2.00 11.39
C LEU A 55 13.34 -3.18 10.56
N ARG A 56 14.54 -3.68 10.86
CA ARG A 56 15.08 -4.88 10.22
C ARG A 56 14.19 -6.10 10.47
N ASN A 57 13.81 -6.35 11.73
CA ASN A 57 12.99 -7.50 12.06
C ASN A 57 11.56 -7.35 11.51
N LEU A 58 10.97 -6.16 11.58
CA LEU A 58 9.66 -5.87 11.01
C LEU A 58 9.64 -6.03 9.50
N ARG A 59 10.78 -5.83 8.82
CA ARG A 59 10.92 -6.08 7.39
C ARG A 59 10.81 -7.58 7.09
N GLU A 60 11.47 -8.41 7.88
CA GLU A 60 11.45 -9.87 7.71
C GLU A 60 10.09 -10.47 8.16
N ASP A 61 9.52 -9.98 9.25
CA ASP A 61 8.21 -10.39 9.78
C ASP A 61 7.47 -9.19 10.40
N PHE A 62 6.37 -8.75 9.78
CA PHE A 62 5.61 -7.59 10.25
C PHE A 62 4.74 -7.87 11.48
N SER A 63 4.59 -9.15 11.83
CA SER A 63 3.98 -9.58 13.10
C SER A 63 5.00 -9.67 14.22
N TRP A 64 6.29 -9.44 13.93
CA TRP A 64 7.36 -9.51 14.91
C TRP A 64 7.11 -8.55 16.07
N THR A 65 7.23 -9.10 17.26
CA THR A 65 7.26 -8.35 18.52
C THR A 65 8.59 -8.59 19.23
N PRO A 66 9.14 -7.57 19.91
CA PRO A 66 10.36 -7.74 20.69
C PRO A 66 10.22 -8.82 21.76
N ASN A 67 11.25 -9.65 21.90
CA ASN A 67 11.42 -10.66 22.95
C ASN A 67 12.87 -10.54 23.46
N PRO A 68 13.13 -10.29 24.76
CA PRO A 68 12.20 -10.28 25.91
C PRO A 68 11.32 -9.03 26.01
N ASN A 69 10.53 -8.95 27.09
CA ASN A 69 9.45 -7.99 27.37
C ASN A 69 9.82 -6.53 26.98
N PRO A 70 8.90 -5.67 26.48
CA PRO A 70 9.20 -4.29 26.07
C PRO A 70 9.79 -3.39 27.16
N SER A 71 9.75 -3.84 28.41
CA SER A 71 10.25 -3.15 29.60
C SER A 71 11.65 -3.58 30.03
N ASP A 72 12.22 -4.65 29.46
CA ASP A 72 13.50 -5.20 29.87
C ASP A 72 14.65 -4.48 29.15
N PRO A 73 15.52 -3.73 29.86
CA PRO A 73 16.59 -2.98 29.21
C PRO A 73 17.66 -3.92 28.66
N LEU A 74 17.87 -3.87 27.34
CA LEU A 74 18.91 -4.63 26.64
C LEU A 74 20.18 -3.79 26.47
N PRO A 75 21.38 -4.38 26.62
CA PRO A 75 22.63 -3.65 26.50
C PRO A 75 22.92 -3.24 25.05
N LEU A 76 23.35 -2.00 24.82
CA LEU A 76 23.82 -1.50 23.52
C LEU A 76 24.73 -0.27 23.71
N MET A 77 25.89 -0.25 23.05
CA MET A 77 26.86 0.87 23.08
C MET A 77 27.16 1.39 24.50
N GLU A 78 27.42 0.48 25.45
CA GLU A 78 27.67 0.78 26.87
C GLU A 78 26.51 1.45 27.63
N GLY A 79 25.35 1.59 26.99
CA GLY A 79 24.08 1.94 27.63
C GLY A 79 23.07 0.80 27.50
N THR A 80 21.79 1.15 27.62
CA THR A 80 20.69 0.21 27.47
C THR A 80 19.60 0.78 26.57
N TYR A 81 18.79 -0.10 25.98
CA TYR A 81 17.58 0.31 25.28
C TYR A 81 16.39 -0.57 25.65
N THR A 82 15.20 0.01 25.54
CA THR A 82 13.94 -0.74 25.51
C THR A 82 13.24 -0.51 24.18
N LEU A 83 12.41 -1.48 23.76
CA LEU A 83 11.75 -1.47 22.47
C LEU A 83 10.32 -1.98 22.60
N GLN A 84 9.37 -1.22 22.08
CA GLN A 84 7.96 -1.57 22.01
C GLN A 84 7.47 -1.46 20.57
N VAL A 85 6.67 -2.41 20.13
CA VAL A 85 6.02 -2.42 18.82
C VAL A 85 4.52 -2.55 19.03
N ASP A 86 3.77 -1.51 18.70
CA ASP A 86 2.32 -1.47 18.81
C ASP A 86 1.67 -1.57 17.42
N SER A 87 0.57 -2.31 17.33
CA SER A 87 -0.27 -2.37 16.13
C SER A 87 -1.22 -1.17 16.11
N ILE A 88 -1.06 -0.27 15.12
CA ILE A 88 -2.02 0.81 14.88
C ILE A 88 -3.20 0.28 14.07
N ASP A 89 -2.89 -0.42 12.98
CA ASP A 89 -3.86 -1.14 12.15
C ASP A 89 -3.21 -2.42 11.58
N LEU A 90 -3.83 -3.03 10.57
CA LEU A 90 -3.35 -4.26 9.94
C LEU A 90 -2.06 -4.09 9.13
N ALA A 91 -1.79 -2.89 8.62
CA ALA A 91 -0.67 -2.55 7.74
C ALA A 91 0.32 -1.56 8.38
N GLN A 92 0.05 -1.05 9.58
CA GLN A 92 0.84 -0.04 10.26
C GLN A 92 1.22 -0.47 11.68
N ARG A 93 2.49 -0.23 12.01
CA ARG A 93 3.09 -0.50 13.33
C ARG A 93 3.74 0.78 13.84
N ARG A 94 3.65 1.01 15.14
CA ARG A 94 4.40 2.05 15.85
C ARG A 94 5.52 1.41 16.63
N VAL A 95 6.75 1.80 16.31
CA VAL A 95 7.94 1.38 17.02
C VAL A 95 8.35 2.49 17.98
N THR A 96 8.40 2.20 19.27
CA THR A 96 8.90 3.12 20.30
C THR A 96 10.18 2.54 20.90
N ALA A 97 11.29 3.24 20.74
CA ALA A 97 12.57 2.89 21.36
C ALA A 97 12.96 3.93 22.40
N VAL A 98 13.45 3.47 23.56
CA VAL A 98 14.04 4.35 24.58
C VAL A 98 15.49 3.95 24.78
N GLY A 99 16.42 4.80 24.35
CA GLY A 99 17.85 4.62 24.58
C GLY A 99 18.29 5.36 25.82
N SER A 100 18.97 4.68 26.72
CA SER A 100 19.45 5.22 27.99
C SER A 100 20.96 5.09 28.10
N PHE A 101 21.62 6.20 28.44
CA PHE A 101 23.04 6.25 28.71
C PHE A 101 23.23 7.04 30.00
N TRP A 102 23.65 6.32 31.06
CA TRP A 102 23.74 6.85 32.43
C TRP A 102 22.39 7.38 32.94
N ASP A 103 22.32 8.67 33.27
CA ASP A 103 21.17 9.41 33.80
C ASP A 103 20.30 10.04 32.71
N ILE A 104 20.67 9.88 31.43
CA ILE A 104 19.95 10.46 30.31
C ILE A 104 19.28 9.37 29.47
N SER A 105 17.99 9.53 29.24
CA SER A 105 17.21 8.71 28.31
C SER A 105 16.69 9.57 27.16
N ARG A 106 16.57 8.96 25.97
CA ARG A 106 15.97 9.56 24.77
C ARG A 106 14.97 8.59 24.17
N THR A 107 13.82 9.12 23.77
CA THR A 107 12.75 8.33 23.16
C THR A 107 12.65 8.68 21.68
N VAL A 108 12.59 7.65 20.84
CA VAL A 108 12.38 7.77 19.40
C VAL A 108 11.16 6.94 19.04
N VAL A 109 10.24 7.55 18.32
CA VAL A 109 9.00 6.92 17.87
C VAL A 109 8.97 6.94 16.36
N VAL A 110 8.76 5.78 15.75
CA VAL A 110 8.74 5.60 14.31
C VAL A 110 7.50 4.83 13.91
N ASP A 111 6.68 5.41 13.03
CA ASP A 111 5.57 4.69 12.43
C ASP A 111 6.06 4.04 11.14
N VAL A 112 5.80 2.74 10.99
CA VAL A 112 6.20 1.93 9.85
C VAL A 112 4.94 1.36 9.22
N ARG A 113 4.87 1.40 7.91
CA ARG A 113 3.74 0.85 7.15
C ARG A 113 4.23 -0.10 6.08
N LYS A 114 3.56 -1.24 5.97
CA LYS A 114 3.62 -2.07 4.78
C LYS A 114 2.79 -1.41 3.70
N GLU A 115 3.46 -1.06 2.62
CA GLU A 115 2.77 -0.47 1.48
C GLU A 115 1.98 -1.55 0.74
N SER A 116 0.70 -1.27 0.58
CA SER A 116 -0.21 -2.15 -0.14
C SER A 116 -0.07 -1.92 -1.63
N PHE A 117 -0.21 -2.99 -2.42
CA PHE A 117 -0.29 -2.88 -3.87
C PHE A 117 -1.47 -2.02 -4.34
N SER A 118 -2.50 -1.86 -3.49
CA SER A 118 -3.64 -0.97 -3.76
C SER A 118 -3.25 0.49 -4.02
N ARG A 119 -2.03 0.91 -3.63
CA ARG A 119 -1.49 2.24 -3.96
C ARG A 119 -1.36 2.50 -5.47
N TYR A 120 -1.28 1.46 -6.29
CA TYR A 120 -1.08 1.61 -7.72
C TYR A 120 -2.43 1.68 -8.41
N ALA A 121 -2.61 2.70 -9.25
CA ALA A 121 -3.72 2.71 -10.21
C ALA A 121 -3.55 1.60 -11.24
N TYR A 122 -2.29 1.29 -11.57
CA TYR A 122 -1.94 0.29 -12.55
C TYR A 122 -0.59 -0.34 -12.21
N PHE A 123 -0.58 -1.66 -12.04
CA PHE A 123 0.61 -2.47 -11.80
C PHE A 123 0.58 -3.71 -12.68
N THR A 124 1.69 -4.00 -13.38
CA THR A 124 1.85 -5.26 -14.11
C THR A 124 3.21 -5.89 -13.91
N GLN A 125 3.28 -7.22 -13.80
CA GLN A 125 4.56 -7.93 -13.93
C GLN A 125 5.04 -7.94 -15.40
N TYR A 126 4.14 -8.17 -16.35
CA TYR A 126 4.41 -8.27 -17.78
C TYR A 126 3.41 -7.43 -18.58
N GLU A 127 3.91 -6.59 -19.51
CA GLU A 127 3.08 -5.74 -20.39
C GLU A 127 2.57 -6.49 -21.62
N ARG A 128 2.54 -7.83 -21.53
CA ARG A 128 2.19 -8.75 -22.60
C ARG A 128 1.14 -9.73 -22.12
N MET A 129 0.29 -10.12 -23.06
CA MET A 129 -0.68 -11.20 -22.88
C MET A 129 0.03 -12.55 -22.72
N GLN A 130 -0.71 -13.58 -22.31
CA GLN A 130 -0.21 -14.95 -22.20
C GLN A 130 0.40 -15.48 -23.52
N ASN A 131 -0.17 -15.09 -24.67
CA ASN A 131 0.34 -15.44 -26.00
C ASN A 131 1.59 -14.62 -26.44
N GLY A 132 2.12 -13.75 -25.58
CA GLY A 132 3.29 -12.92 -25.83
C GLY A 132 3.04 -11.62 -26.59
N MET A 133 1.80 -11.34 -27.01
CA MET A 133 1.46 -10.09 -27.68
C MET A 133 1.53 -8.92 -26.70
N ALA A 134 2.27 -7.87 -27.07
CA ALA A 134 2.31 -6.62 -26.32
C ALA A 134 1.03 -5.83 -26.52
N ILE A 135 0.45 -5.33 -25.43
CA ILE A 135 -0.66 -4.38 -25.48
C ILE A 135 -0.10 -2.97 -25.34
N TRP A 136 -0.60 -2.07 -26.16
CA TRP A 136 -0.11 -0.70 -26.26
C TRP A 136 -1.03 0.25 -25.51
N PHE A 137 -0.44 1.20 -24.78
CA PHE A 137 -1.15 2.42 -24.43
C PHE A 137 -1.25 3.31 -25.65
N ILE A 138 -2.46 3.75 -25.99
CA ILE A 138 -2.73 4.50 -27.23
C ILE A 138 -3.27 5.91 -26.95
N THR A 139 -3.27 6.78 -27.96
CA THR A 139 -3.99 8.07 -27.89
C THR A 139 -5.42 7.86 -27.39
N GLY A 140 -5.80 8.60 -26.35
CA GLY A 140 -7.10 8.49 -25.70
C GLY A 140 -7.05 7.75 -24.36
N ASP A 141 -6.05 6.89 -24.13
CA ASP A 141 -5.82 6.30 -22.82
C ASP A 141 -5.35 7.38 -21.84
N THR A 142 -5.99 7.43 -20.68
CA THR A 142 -5.59 8.28 -19.56
C THR A 142 -5.51 7.44 -18.30
N ILE A 143 -4.33 7.41 -17.67
CA ILE A 143 -4.13 6.75 -16.37
C ILE A 143 -4.01 7.83 -15.30
N ARG A 144 -4.96 7.84 -14.35
CA ARG A 144 -5.12 8.92 -13.37
C ARG A 144 -4.44 8.66 -12.01
N GLY A 145 -3.35 7.91 -11.96
CA GLY A 145 -2.65 7.63 -10.70
C GLY A 145 -1.29 6.95 -10.90
N PRO A 146 -0.66 6.47 -9.82
CA PRO A 146 0.65 5.81 -9.89
C PRO A 146 0.62 4.57 -10.78
N LEU A 147 1.56 4.49 -11.71
CA LEU A 147 1.76 3.36 -12.60
C LEU A 147 3.14 2.74 -12.37
N HIS A 148 3.17 1.43 -12.20
CA HIS A 148 4.41 0.66 -12.20
C HIS A 148 4.29 -0.54 -13.12
N THR A 149 5.36 -0.90 -13.81
CA THR A 149 5.46 -2.21 -14.44
C THR A 149 6.86 -2.77 -14.30
N ASN A 150 6.96 -4.07 -14.04
CA ASN A 150 8.24 -4.77 -14.02
C ASN A 150 8.78 -5.07 -15.42
N ASP A 151 8.00 -4.77 -16.47
CA ASP A 151 8.35 -4.97 -17.87
C ASP A 151 8.42 -3.63 -18.61
N ARG A 152 8.69 -3.67 -19.90
CA ARG A 152 8.75 -2.50 -20.77
C ARG A 152 7.35 -2.05 -21.20
N ILE A 153 7.03 -0.79 -20.89
CA ILE A 153 5.80 -0.13 -21.37
C ILE A 153 5.86 0.08 -22.89
N HIS A 154 4.78 -0.24 -23.60
CA HIS A 154 4.61 0.04 -25.03
C HIS A 154 3.59 1.15 -25.25
N ILE A 155 3.97 2.21 -25.97
CA ILE A 155 3.21 3.45 -26.13
C ILE A 155 3.12 3.83 -27.61
N PHE A 156 1.91 4.09 -28.08
CA PHE A 156 1.65 4.61 -29.42
C PHE A 156 0.78 5.88 -29.35
N GLY A 157 1.14 6.92 -30.10
CA GLY A 157 0.43 8.19 -30.11
C GLY A 157 0.66 9.01 -28.83
N SER A 158 -0.40 9.58 -28.27
CA SER A 158 -0.30 10.57 -27.18
C SER A 158 -1.20 10.23 -25.98
N PRO A 159 -1.00 9.08 -25.30
CA PRO A 159 -1.68 8.81 -24.03
C PRO A 159 -1.22 9.78 -22.94
N VAL A 160 -2.04 9.92 -21.90
CA VAL A 160 -1.78 10.82 -20.77
C VAL A 160 -1.62 10.02 -19.48
N PHE A 161 -0.48 10.16 -18.84
CA PHE A 161 -0.19 9.60 -17.51
C PHE A 161 -0.15 10.74 -16.51
N MET A 162 -1.18 10.83 -15.66
CA MET A 162 -1.32 11.93 -14.70
C MET A 162 -0.49 11.72 -13.44
N GLY A 163 -0.31 10.46 -13.03
CA GLY A 163 0.53 10.08 -11.89
C GLY A 163 1.97 9.69 -12.28
N PRO A 164 2.80 9.35 -11.30
CA PRO A 164 4.17 8.91 -11.54
C PRO A 164 4.19 7.57 -12.30
N VAL A 165 5.07 7.46 -13.29
CA VAL A 165 5.26 6.24 -14.09
C VAL A 165 6.64 5.65 -13.81
N SER A 166 6.70 4.38 -13.42
CA SER A 166 7.94 3.70 -13.08
C SER A 166 8.07 2.34 -13.77
N SER A 167 9.31 1.99 -14.14
CA SER A 167 9.66 0.69 -14.74
C SER A 167 11.17 0.46 -14.66
N PRO A 168 11.66 -0.79 -14.57
CA PRO A 168 13.08 -1.10 -14.76
C PRO A 168 13.64 -0.73 -16.13
N TYR A 169 12.78 -0.58 -17.14
CA TYR A 169 13.17 -0.36 -18.52
C TYR A 169 12.68 0.99 -19.04
N ASN A 170 13.40 1.54 -20.02
CA ASN A 170 12.88 2.64 -20.81
C ASN A 170 11.71 2.16 -21.68
N PRO A 171 10.64 2.97 -21.81
CA PRO A 171 9.47 2.61 -22.59
C PRO A 171 9.78 2.56 -24.08
N TYR A 172 9.00 1.77 -24.82
CA TYR A 172 8.98 1.81 -26.26
C TYR A 172 7.92 2.80 -26.74
N ILE A 173 8.35 3.91 -27.34
CA ILE A 173 7.47 5.04 -27.66
C ILE A 173 7.43 5.27 -29.18
N TYR A 174 6.22 5.26 -29.72
CA TYR A 174 5.88 5.73 -31.06
C TYR A 174 4.84 6.86 -30.99
N GLY A 175 5.27 8.06 -30.66
CA GLY A 175 4.39 9.21 -30.52
C GLY A 175 4.87 10.18 -29.46
N ASN A 176 3.95 10.97 -28.90
CA ASN A 176 4.22 12.02 -27.92
C ASN A 176 3.36 11.82 -26.66
N PRO A 177 3.65 10.80 -25.83
CA PRO A 177 2.94 10.62 -24.56
C PRO A 177 3.18 11.80 -23.62
N GLN A 178 2.24 12.04 -22.72
CA GLN A 178 2.36 13.06 -21.68
C GLN A 178 2.55 12.39 -20.31
N PHE A 179 3.71 12.59 -19.70
CA PHE A 179 4.03 12.13 -18.34
C PHE A 179 3.95 13.29 -17.36
N LEU A 180 2.74 13.61 -16.90
CA LEU A 180 2.51 14.78 -16.04
C LEU A 180 2.97 14.56 -14.60
N GLY A 181 2.90 13.32 -14.10
CA GLY A 181 3.36 12.95 -12.76
C GLY A 181 4.85 12.58 -12.66
N GLY A 182 5.59 12.71 -13.76
CA GLY A 182 7.01 12.36 -13.84
C GLY A 182 7.28 10.88 -14.16
N THR A 183 8.53 10.60 -14.50
CA THR A 183 8.99 9.26 -14.91
C THR A 183 10.17 8.79 -14.08
N TYR A 184 10.14 7.53 -13.67
CA TYR A 184 11.17 6.85 -12.89
C TYR A 184 11.57 5.56 -13.62
N PHE A 185 12.15 5.70 -14.81
CA PHE A 185 12.68 4.56 -15.57
C PHE A 185 14.05 4.14 -15.03
N GLY A 186 14.31 2.84 -14.98
CA GLY A 186 15.43 2.25 -14.25
C GLY A 186 15.12 1.97 -12.76
N ALA A 187 13.85 2.01 -12.36
CA ALA A 187 13.42 1.60 -11.03
C ALA A 187 13.63 0.09 -10.80
N GLN A 188 13.70 -0.34 -9.54
CA GLN A 188 13.77 -1.78 -9.24
C GLN A 188 12.44 -2.47 -9.53
N SER A 189 12.49 -3.74 -9.91
CA SER A 189 11.30 -4.57 -10.02
C SER A 189 10.71 -4.84 -8.64
N ILE A 190 9.38 -4.82 -8.54
CA ILE A 190 8.62 -5.10 -7.32
C ILE A 190 8.02 -6.49 -7.43
N SER A 191 8.43 -7.43 -6.57
CA SER A 191 7.88 -8.80 -6.60
C SER A 191 6.41 -8.83 -6.17
N LEU A 192 5.55 -9.41 -7.00
CA LEU A 192 4.17 -9.73 -6.64
C LEU A 192 4.10 -10.87 -5.61
N PRO A 193 3.07 -10.92 -4.76
CA PRO A 193 2.81 -12.08 -3.93
C PRO A 193 2.41 -13.26 -4.81
N THR A 194 2.70 -14.48 -4.34
CA THR A 194 2.47 -15.72 -5.11
C THR A 194 1.45 -16.65 -4.46
N ASP A 195 0.95 -16.32 -3.28
CA ASP A 195 -0.02 -17.13 -2.57
C ASP A 195 -1.06 -16.29 -1.82
N LEU A 196 -2.21 -16.91 -1.58
CA LEU A 196 -3.35 -16.33 -0.86
C LEU A 196 -3.39 -16.76 0.60
N ALA A 197 -2.40 -17.51 1.08
CA ALA A 197 -2.41 -18.09 2.43
C ALA A 197 -2.57 -17.03 3.54
N PRO A 198 -1.97 -15.82 3.45
CA PRO A 198 -2.24 -14.75 4.41
C PRO A 198 -3.72 -14.35 4.47
N LEU A 199 -4.40 -14.25 3.32
CA LEU A 199 -5.80 -13.85 3.26
C LEU A 199 -6.70 -14.93 3.88
N GLN A 200 -6.44 -16.20 3.57
CA GLN A 200 -7.13 -17.34 4.16
C GLN A 200 -6.94 -17.40 5.68
N TYR A 201 -5.71 -17.14 6.15
CA TYR A 201 -5.40 -17.07 7.58
C TYR A 201 -6.22 -16.00 8.29
N TYR A 202 -6.28 -14.77 7.75
CA TYR A 202 -7.07 -13.70 8.35
C TYR A 202 -8.58 -13.96 8.24
N ALA A 203 -9.04 -14.61 7.17
CA ALA A 203 -10.43 -15.02 7.03
C ALA A 203 -10.85 -16.00 8.12
N SER A 204 -9.98 -16.95 8.47
CA SER A 204 -10.22 -17.86 9.59
C SER A 204 -10.26 -17.15 10.96
N ARG A 205 -9.77 -15.91 11.06
CA ARG A 205 -9.63 -15.11 12.29
C ARG A 205 -10.44 -13.83 12.26
N GLY A 206 -11.76 -13.97 12.14
CA GLY A 206 -12.70 -12.86 12.22
C GLY A 206 -13.24 -12.39 10.86
N GLY A 207 -12.90 -13.10 9.78
CA GLY A 207 -13.49 -12.92 8.47
C GLY A 207 -14.44 -14.07 8.13
N TRP A 208 -14.58 -14.35 6.83
CA TRP A 208 -15.41 -15.44 6.34
C TRP A 208 -14.62 -16.31 5.36
N VAL A 209 -14.46 -17.60 5.69
CA VAL A 209 -13.95 -18.61 4.77
C VAL A 209 -15.13 -19.33 4.13
N VAL A 210 -15.11 -19.43 2.81
CA VAL A 210 -16.11 -20.14 2.00
C VAL A 210 -15.40 -21.27 1.28
N ASP A 211 -15.77 -22.51 1.58
CA ASP A 211 -15.26 -23.71 0.90
C ASP A 211 -16.23 -24.11 -0.23
N THR A 212 -15.80 -23.98 -1.47
CA THR A 212 -16.59 -24.34 -2.66
C THR A 212 -16.53 -25.82 -2.98
N ASP A 213 -15.50 -26.55 -2.54
CA ASP A 213 -15.37 -27.99 -2.81
C ASP A 213 -16.37 -28.80 -1.98
N SER A 214 -16.65 -28.34 -0.76
CA SER A 214 -17.75 -28.88 0.05
C SER A 214 -19.12 -28.69 -0.63
N ALA A 215 -19.30 -27.65 -1.44
CA ALA A 215 -20.52 -27.38 -2.18
C ALA A 215 -20.54 -28.01 -3.59
N GLY A 216 -19.37 -28.25 -4.18
CA GLY A 216 -19.19 -28.78 -5.52
C GLY A 216 -19.66 -27.84 -6.64
N THR A 217 -19.58 -26.52 -6.43
CA THR A 217 -20.04 -25.51 -7.40
C THR A 217 -19.49 -24.12 -7.07
N ASP A 218 -19.56 -23.22 -8.05
CA ASP A 218 -19.21 -21.80 -7.94
C ASP A 218 -19.99 -21.07 -6.84
N PHE A 219 -19.39 -19.98 -6.37
CA PHE A 219 -19.93 -19.17 -5.29
C PHE A 219 -20.25 -17.75 -5.76
N TRP A 220 -21.41 -17.25 -5.37
CA TRP A 220 -21.90 -15.93 -5.77
C TRP A 220 -21.99 -15.00 -4.56
N LEU A 221 -21.50 -13.77 -4.72
CA LEU A 221 -21.58 -12.69 -3.76
C LEU A 221 -22.22 -11.46 -4.40
N ASN A 222 -23.33 -11.02 -3.82
CA ASN A 222 -24.03 -9.81 -4.24
C ASN A 222 -24.09 -8.82 -3.07
N PHE A 223 -23.26 -7.79 -3.12
CA PHE A 223 -23.23 -6.73 -2.12
C PHE A 223 -24.48 -5.86 -2.19
N GLN A 224 -25.03 -5.48 -1.04
CA GLN A 224 -26.25 -4.68 -0.96
C GLN A 224 -25.95 -3.32 -0.33
N ALA A 225 -26.65 -2.28 -0.80
CA ALA A 225 -26.49 -0.91 -0.31
C ALA A 225 -26.81 -0.74 1.19
N ASP A 226 -27.53 -1.68 1.80
CA ASP A 226 -27.83 -1.70 3.24
C ASP A 226 -26.72 -2.30 4.11
N GLY A 227 -25.59 -2.70 3.51
CA GLY A 227 -24.44 -3.31 4.19
C GLY A 227 -24.55 -4.83 4.38
N THR A 228 -25.64 -5.45 3.92
CA THR A 228 -25.74 -6.91 3.87
C THR A 228 -25.10 -7.46 2.60
N ILE A 229 -24.80 -8.77 2.62
CA ILE A 229 -24.24 -9.49 1.47
C ILE A 229 -25.14 -10.67 1.18
N LYS A 230 -25.73 -10.71 -0.01
CA LYS A 230 -26.43 -11.89 -0.48
C LYS A 230 -25.43 -12.89 -1.04
N TYR A 231 -25.61 -14.17 -0.75
CA TYR A 231 -24.74 -15.21 -1.29
C TYR A 231 -25.49 -16.45 -1.72
N ALA A 232 -24.91 -17.19 -2.67
CA ALA A 232 -25.47 -18.44 -3.16
C ALA A 232 -24.37 -19.37 -3.72
N TYR A 233 -24.72 -20.64 -3.85
CA TYR A 233 -23.92 -21.67 -4.50
C TYR A 233 -24.66 -22.12 -5.76
N GLY A 234 -23.94 -22.32 -6.86
CA GLY A 234 -24.51 -22.75 -8.13
C GLY A 234 -23.89 -22.03 -9.32
N SER A 235 -24.09 -22.55 -10.52
CA SER A 235 -23.67 -21.88 -11.76
C SER A 235 -24.53 -20.66 -12.12
N THR A 236 -25.81 -20.65 -11.74
CA THR A 236 -26.70 -19.49 -11.90
C THR A 236 -27.78 -19.52 -10.82
N PRO A 237 -27.52 -18.92 -9.65
CA PRO A 237 -28.37 -19.09 -8.49
C PRO A 237 -29.69 -18.32 -8.61
N SER A 238 -30.80 -19.02 -8.35
CA SER A 238 -32.15 -18.43 -8.26
C SER A 238 -32.57 -18.12 -6.82
N THR A 239 -31.89 -18.71 -5.84
CA THR A 239 -32.19 -18.55 -4.41
C THR A 239 -30.95 -18.04 -3.70
N TRP A 240 -31.12 -17.01 -2.87
CA TRP A 240 -30.04 -16.31 -2.20
C TRP A 240 -30.22 -16.39 -0.69
N ASN A 241 -29.12 -16.68 0.01
CA ASN A 241 -29.01 -16.48 1.44
C ASN A 241 -28.54 -15.05 1.72
N THR A 242 -28.65 -14.60 2.96
CA THR A 242 -28.19 -13.28 3.38
C THR A 242 -27.21 -13.43 4.53
N PHE A 243 -26.03 -12.82 4.38
CA PHE A 243 -25.03 -12.65 5.40
C PHE A 243 -25.05 -11.19 5.86
N THR A 244 -25.10 -10.99 7.17
CA THR A 244 -24.97 -9.67 7.79
C THR A 244 -23.66 -9.62 8.55
N PRO A 245 -22.65 -8.89 8.06
CA PRO A 245 -21.36 -8.79 8.73
C PRO A 245 -21.54 -8.30 10.18
N PRO A 246 -21.06 -9.04 11.20
CA PRO A 246 -21.11 -8.56 12.57
C PRO A 246 -20.14 -7.38 12.78
N PRO A 247 -20.31 -6.56 13.84
CA PRO A 247 -19.41 -5.43 14.11
C PRO A 247 -17.93 -5.82 14.31
N SER A 248 -17.66 -7.08 14.66
CA SER A 248 -16.31 -7.64 14.82
C SER A 248 -15.73 -8.20 13.52
N PHE A 249 -16.44 -8.11 12.40
CA PHE A 249 -15.98 -8.61 11.12
C PHE A 249 -14.74 -7.84 10.66
N ASN A 250 -13.66 -8.55 10.34
CA ASN A 250 -12.39 -7.93 9.96
C ASN A 250 -12.32 -7.51 8.47
N GLY A 251 -13.38 -7.76 7.71
CA GLY A 251 -13.52 -7.31 6.32
C GLY A 251 -13.00 -8.30 5.25
N ILE A 252 -12.41 -9.45 5.61
CA ILE A 252 -11.93 -10.41 4.60
C ILE A 252 -12.95 -11.52 4.35
N ILE A 253 -13.21 -11.80 3.07
CA ILE A 253 -13.96 -12.97 2.61
C ILE A 253 -13.01 -13.76 1.70
N SER A 254 -12.73 -15.02 2.04
CA SER A 254 -11.83 -15.88 1.27
C SER A 254 -12.59 -17.11 0.79
N VAL A 255 -12.75 -17.19 -0.53
CA VAL A 255 -13.28 -18.36 -1.25
C VAL A 255 -12.12 -19.30 -1.55
N VAL A 256 -12.23 -20.53 -1.07
CA VAL A 256 -11.24 -21.60 -1.23
C VAL A 256 -11.90 -22.82 -1.87
N GLY A 257 -11.10 -23.68 -2.49
CA GLY A 257 -11.57 -24.82 -3.26
C GLY A 257 -11.46 -24.58 -4.76
N SER A 258 -11.94 -25.54 -5.53
CA SER A 258 -11.65 -25.72 -6.96
C SER A 258 -12.61 -25.00 -7.91
N HIS A 259 -13.33 -23.99 -7.44
CA HIS A 259 -14.43 -23.35 -8.17
C HIS A 259 -14.35 -21.82 -8.09
N ASP A 260 -15.04 -21.16 -9.02
CA ASP A 260 -14.91 -19.72 -9.23
C ASP A 260 -15.83 -18.89 -8.33
N LEU A 261 -15.48 -17.61 -8.23
CA LEU A 261 -16.26 -16.62 -7.51
C LEU A 261 -16.93 -15.64 -8.48
N HIS A 262 -18.22 -15.39 -8.29
CA HIS A 262 -19.00 -14.40 -9.02
C HIS A 262 -19.37 -13.24 -8.09
N VAL A 263 -19.06 -12.00 -8.46
CA VAL A 263 -19.30 -10.79 -7.64
C VAL A 263 -20.09 -9.71 -8.39
N LEU A 264 -20.96 -9.02 -7.66
CA LEU A 264 -21.72 -7.87 -8.14
C LEU A 264 -22.30 -7.04 -6.98
N GLY A 265 -22.84 -5.86 -7.31
CA GLY A 265 -23.74 -5.10 -6.44
C GLY A 265 -23.11 -3.84 -5.82
N THR A 266 -23.64 -3.43 -4.67
CA THR A 266 -23.28 -2.16 -4.03
C THR A 266 -22.60 -2.40 -2.68
N VAL A 267 -21.33 -2.03 -2.58
CA VAL A 267 -20.49 -2.22 -1.40
C VAL A 267 -20.72 -1.08 -0.40
N ASN A 268 -21.14 -1.44 0.82
CA ASN A 268 -21.24 -0.52 1.96
C ASN A 268 -20.37 -1.07 3.10
N GLY A 269 -19.24 -0.43 3.35
CA GLY A 269 -18.18 -0.83 4.26
C GLY A 269 -16.85 -1.19 3.58
N ARG A 270 -15.95 -1.80 4.36
CA ARG A 270 -14.58 -2.09 3.93
C ARG A 270 -14.38 -3.59 3.82
N PHE A 271 -14.10 -4.06 2.60
CA PHE A 271 -13.96 -5.47 2.30
C PHE A 271 -12.73 -5.78 1.44
N THR A 272 -12.15 -6.95 1.64
CA THR A 272 -11.32 -7.61 0.64
C THR A 272 -11.94 -8.98 0.38
N VAL A 273 -12.11 -9.33 -0.89
CA VAL A 273 -12.62 -10.63 -1.30
C VAL A 273 -11.55 -11.33 -2.10
N SER A 274 -11.20 -12.55 -1.70
CA SER A 274 -10.25 -13.38 -2.41
C SER A 274 -10.86 -14.68 -2.88
N ALA A 275 -10.36 -15.22 -4.00
CA ALA A 275 -10.72 -16.54 -4.53
C ALA A 275 -9.44 -17.27 -4.96
N GLU A 276 -9.36 -18.58 -4.73
CA GLU A 276 -8.23 -19.40 -5.19
C GLU A 276 -8.13 -19.49 -6.72
N HIS A 277 -9.26 -19.41 -7.42
CA HIS A 277 -9.33 -19.40 -8.88
C HIS A 277 -9.76 -18.03 -9.43
N ASP A 278 -10.69 -18.00 -10.39
CA ASP A 278 -11.12 -16.79 -11.06
C ASP A 278 -12.17 -16.03 -10.26
N ILE A 279 -12.18 -14.70 -10.43
CA ILE A 279 -13.27 -13.84 -9.98
C ILE A 279 -13.96 -13.25 -11.21
N TYR A 280 -15.23 -13.58 -11.39
CA TYR A 280 -16.12 -13.01 -12.41
C TYR A 280 -16.89 -11.82 -11.83
N ILE A 281 -16.75 -10.67 -12.48
CA ILE A 281 -17.54 -9.47 -12.20
C ILE A 281 -18.77 -9.54 -13.10
N GLU A 282 -19.92 -9.85 -12.49
CA GLU A 282 -21.16 -10.17 -13.20
C GLU A 282 -22.01 -8.95 -13.54
N ASP A 283 -21.82 -7.85 -12.83
CA ASP A 283 -22.49 -6.57 -13.06
C ASP A 283 -21.65 -5.47 -12.38
N ASP A 284 -22.16 -4.25 -12.37
CA ASP A 284 -21.60 -3.14 -11.62
C ASP A 284 -21.27 -3.53 -10.18
N LEU A 285 -20.11 -3.08 -9.72
CA LEU A 285 -19.59 -3.28 -8.38
C LEU A 285 -19.17 -1.93 -7.81
N VAL A 286 -20.14 -1.20 -7.26
CA VAL A 286 -19.99 0.22 -6.90
C VAL A 286 -20.02 0.45 -5.39
N TYR A 287 -19.40 1.53 -4.91
CA TYR A 287 -19.55 1.97 -3.52
C TYR A 287 -20.94 2.56 -3.27
N ALA A 288 -21.50 2.31 -2.09
CA ALA A 288 -22.78 2.89 -1.67
C ALA A 288 -22.69 4.41 -1.58
N VAL A 289 -21.53 4.92 -1.14
CA VAL A 289 -21.17 6.32 -1.18
C VAL A 289 -19.97 6.51 -2.10
N ASP A 290 -20.19 7.14 -3.26
CA ASP A 290 -19.13 7.40 -4.23
C ASP A 290 -18.14 8.48 -3.71
N PRO A 291 -16.84 8.15 -3.55
CA PRO A 291 -15.84 9.08 -3.02
C PRO A 291 -15.53 10.26 -3.95
N ARG A 292 -15.94 10.20 -5.22
CA ARG A 292 -15.82 11.31 -6.18
C ARG A 292 -16.84 12.42 -5.90
N GLU A 293 -18.00 12.04 -5.37
CA GLU A 293 -19.11 12.94 -5.05
C GLU A 293 -19.12 13.31 -3.57
N ASP A 294 -18.78 12.37 -2.68
CA ASP A 294 -18.71 12.58 -1.23
C ASP A 294 -17.37 12.08 -0.64
N PRO A 295 -16.47 12.99 -0.23
CA PRO A 295 -15.17 12.61 0.33
C PRO A 295 -15.25 11.94 1.71
N THR A 296 -16.43 11.87 2.33
CA THR A 296 -16.66 11.18 3.61
C THR A 296 -16.90 9.69 3.47
N SER A 297 -17.03 9.19 2.22
CA SER A 297 -17.11 7.75 1.93
C SER A 297 -16.02 6.99 2.69
N ASP A 298 -16.43 5.96 3.43
CA ASP A 298 -15.57 4.98 4.09
C ASP A 298 -15.57 3.62 3.37
N ASP A 299 -16.33 3.50 2.28
CA ASP A 299 -16.42 2.31 1.45
C ASP A 299 -15.11 2.02 0.72
N MET A 300 -14.63 0.78 0.84
CA MET A 300 -13.44 0.29 0.14
C MET A 300 -13.58 -1.19 -0.20
N LEU A 301 -13.21 -1.55 -1.42
CA LEU A 301 -13.19 -2.95 -1.88
C LEU A 301 -11.82 -3.33 -2.44
N GLY A 302 -11.33 -4.49 -2.03
CA GLY A 302 -10.24 -5.21 -2.66
C GLY A 302 -10.75 -6.51 -3.29
N LEU A 303 -10.33 -6.81 -4.52
CA LEU A 303 -10.53 -8.13 -5.14
C LEU A 303 -9.16 -8.77 -5.35
N VAL A 304 -8.99 -10.03 -4.95
CA VAL A 304 -7.73 -10.77 -5.10
C VAL A 304 -8.00 -12.18 -5.62
N ALA A 305 -7.83 -12.37 -6.92
CA ALA A 305 -7.93 -13.69 -7.56
C ALA A 305 -6.58 -14.40 -7.56
N GLY A 306 -6.60 -15.71 -7.33
CA GLY A 306 -5.44 -16.57 -7.55
C GLY A 306 -5.07 -16.63 -9.03
N GLU A 307 -6.08 -16.66 -9.91
CA GLU A 307 -5.89 -16.73 -11.36
C GLU A 307 -6.23 -15.39 -12.03
N ASN A 308 -7.44 -15.25 -12.61
CA ASN A 308 -7.90 -14.07 -13.34
C ASN A 308 -8.99 -13.30 -12.59
N VAL A 309 -9.11 -12.01 -12.93
CA VAL A 309 -10.33 -11.25 -12.67
C VAL A 309 -10.96 -10.89 -14.01
N LEU A 310 -12.19 -11.34 -14.22
CA LEU A 310 -12.86 -11.35 -15.50
C LEU A 310 -14.10 -10.45 -15.44
N VAL A 311 -14.24 -9.51 -16.36
CA VAL A 311 -15.54 -8.83 -16.59
C VAL A 311 -16.39 -9.76 -17.44
N ALA A 312 -17.45 -10.31 -16.85
CA ALA A 312 -18.22 -11.39 -17.45
C ALA A 312 -18.85 -10.98 -18.79
N ASN A 313 -18.95 -11.92 -19.73
CA ASN A 313 -19.65 -11.70 -21.00
C ASN A 313 -21.13 -12.07 -20.86
N ASN A 314 -21.91 -11.14 -20.32
CA ASN A 314 -23.33 -11.33 -20.04
C ASN A 314 -24.15 -10.08 -20.45
N PRO A 315 -25.49 -10.14 -20.40
CA PRO A 315 -26.33 -8.99 -20.75
C PRO A 315 -26.13 -7.74 -19.90
N ALA A 316 -25.74 -7.87 -18.63
CA ALA A 316 -25.53 -6.73 -17.73
C ALA A 316 -24.30 -5.92 -18.15
N ASN A 317 -23.20 -6.62 -18.45
CA ASN A 317 -21.94 -6.03 -18.90
C ASN A 317 -21.90 -5.73 -20.41
N ASN A 318 -23.04 -5.61 -21.09
CA ASN A 318 -23.10 -5.32 -22.52
C ASN A 318 -23.38 -3.85 -22.87
N ASP A 319 -23.55 -2.98 -21.87
CA ASP A 319 -23.77 -1.55 -22.04
C ASP A 319 -23.20 -0.78 -20.85
N ASP A 320 -21.87 -0.64 -20.83
CA ASP A 320 -21.06 -0.13 -19.71
C ASP A 320 -20.91 -1.14 -18.55
N CYS A 321 -19.87 -0.93 -17.72
CA CYS A 321 -19.64 -1.65 -16.47
C CYS A 321 -18.77 -0.77 -15.57
N GLU A 322 -19.19 -0.55 -14.33
CA GLU A 322 -18.50 0.27 -13.34
C GLU A 322 -18.04 -0.55 -12.13
N ILE A 323 -16.73 -0.49 -11.84
CA ILE A 323 -16.08 -1.27 -10.80
C ILE A 323 -15.31 -0.32 -9.87
N HIS A 324 -15.69 -0.29 -8.60
CA HIS A 324 -15.03 0.46 -7.53
C HIS A 324 -14.22 -0.50 -6.67
N ALA A 325 -12.99 -0.79 -7.08
CA ALA A 325 -12.13 -1.73 -6.36
C ALA A 325 -10.64 -1.53 -6.65
N SER A 326 -9.81 -1.94 -5.69
CA SER A 326 -8.43 -2.34 -5.96
C SER A 326 -8.42 -3.82 -6.34
N ILE A 327 -8.12 -4.12 -7.60
CA ILE A 327 -8.22 -5.44 -8.21
C ILE A 327 -6.83 -6.04 -8.33
N MET A 328 -6.67 -7.29 -7.93
CA MET A 328 -5.42 -8.04 -8.03
C MET A 328 -5.66 -9.43 -8.64
N ALA A 329 -4.91 -9.77 -9.69
CA ALA A 329 -4.82 -11.11 -10.27
C ALA A 329 -3.40 -11.65 -10.06
N LEU A 330 -3.25 -12.71 -9.25
CA LEU A 330 -1.95 -13.18 -8.76
C LEU A 330 -1.19 -14.08 -9.73
N ASP A 331 -1.85 -14.77 -10.66
CA ASP A 331 -1.19 -15.64 -11.65
C ASP A 331 -1.33 -15.09 -13.08
N GLU A 332 -2.48 -14.52 -13.43
CA GLU A 332 -2.77 -14.08 -14.80
C GLU A 332 -3.18 -12.60 -14.90
N SER A 333 -4.44 -12.30 -15.25
CA SER A 333 -4.81 -10.96 -15.74
C SER A 333 -6.14 -10.44 -15.21
N PHE A 334 -6.29 -9.11 -15.25
CA PHE A 334 -7.61 -8.48 -15.29
C PHE A 334 -8.02 -8.27 -16.75
N MET A 335 -9.08 -8.93 -17.22
CA MET A 335 -9.51 -8.87 -18.62
C MET A 335 -11.03 -8.89 -18.78
N ALA A 336 -11.53 -8.57 -19.97
CA ALA A 336 -12.92 -8.84 -20.31
C ALA A 336 -13.03 -10.23 -20.92
N GLU A 337 -13.99 -11.04 -20.49
CA GLU A 337 -14.31 -12.29 -21.20
C GLU A 337 -14.64 -11.98 -22.65
N ASP A 338 -14.18 -12.83 -23.56
CA ASP A 338 -14.42 -12.72 -25.01
C ASP A 338 -14.11 -11.32 -25.59
N TYR A 339 -13.10 -10.61 -25.05
CA TYR A 339 -12.80 -9.22 -25.39
C TYR A 339 -12.69 -8.94 -26.91
N ASP A 340 -12.33 -9.93 -27.72
CA ASP A 340 -12.14 -9.84 -29.18
C ASP A 340 -13.35 -10.30 -30.01
N THR A 341 -14.32 -10.98 -29.39
CA THR A 341 -15.51 -11.53 -30.07
C THR A 341 -16.85 -11.00 -29.53
N ARG A 342 -16.89 -10.50 -28.27
CA ARG A 342 -18.06 -9.84 -27.69
C ARG A 342 -18.41 -8.55 -28.43
N PRO A 343 -19.69 -8.14 -28.46
CA PRO A 343 -20.07 -6.87 -29.08
C PRO A 343 -19.37 -5.68 -28.41
N PRO A 344 -19.34 -4.50 -29.04
CA PRO A 344 -19.06 -3.26 -28.32
C PRO A 344 -19.94 -3.13 -27.06
N SER A 345 -19.32 -3.14 -25.90
CA SER A 345 -19.97 -3.19 -24.58
C SER A 345 -19.88 -1.85 -23.83
N GLY A 346 -19.68 -0.74 -24.54
CA GLY A 346 -19.58 0.58 -23.93
C GLY A 346 -18.22 0.86 -23.27
N THR A 347 -18.24 1.40 -22.06
CA THR A 347 -17.11 1.89 -21.28
C THR A 347 -16.95 1.11 -19.99
N LEU A 348 -15.77 0.55 -19.78
CA LEU A 348 -15.38 -0.07 -18.51
C LEU A 348 -14.74 1.00 -17.63
N THR A 349 -15.45 1.40 -16.59
CA THR A 349 -14.96 2.35 -15.60
C THR A 349 -14.42 1.62 -14.39
N VAL A 350 -13.14 1.81 -14.08
CA VAL A 350 -12.52 1.29 -12.86
C VAL A 350 -12.14 2.47 -11.98
N LEU A 351 -12.73 2.56 -10.79
CA LEU A 351 -12.34 3.47 -9.72
C LEU A 351 -11.54 2.71 -8.67
N GLY A 352 -10.21 2.85 -8.72
CA GLY A 352 -9.32 2.13 -7.80
C GLY A 352 -8.00 1.79 -8.48
N GLY A 353 -7.64 0.51 -8.49
CA GLY A 353 -6.36 0.04 -9.00
C GLY A 353 -6.45 -1.31 -9.70
N ILE A 354 -5.59 -1.54 -10.68
CA ILE A 354 -5.48 -2.83 -11.37
C ILE A 354 -4.06 -3.35 -11.18
N ILE A 355 -3.93 -4.48 -10.51
CA ILE A 355 -2.68 -5.19 -10.26
C ILE A 355 -2.79 -6.57 -10.90
N GLN A 356 -1.86 -6.93 -11.76
CA GLN A 356 -1.95 -8.18 -12.52
C GLN A 356 -0.57 -8.71 -12.88
N VAL A 357 -0.43 -10.02 -13.07
CA VAL A 357 0.83 -10.58 -13.57
C VAL A 357 0.99 -10.24 -15.04
N ARG A 358 -0.02 -10.54 -15.86
CA ARG A 358 -0.02 -10.23 -17.28
C ARG A 358 -1.05 -9.17 -17.56
N ARG A 359 -0.74 -8.33 -18.55
CA ARG A 359 -1.68 -7.32 -19.01
C ARG A 359 -2.85 -7.99 -19.74
N GLY A 360 -4.05 -7.90 -19.18
CA GLY A 360 -5.28 -8.35 -19.81
C GLY A 360 -5.90 -7.31 -20.76
N PRO A 361 -6.43 -7.73 -21.92
CA PRO A 361 -7.20 -6.87 -22.79
C PRO A 361 -8.67 -6.78 -22.33
N VAL A 362 -9.30 -5.63 -22.56
CA VAL A 362 -10.73 -5.44 -22.27
C VAL A 362 -11.55 -5.14 -23.53
N GLY A 363 -10.89 -5.02 -24.68
CA GLY A 363 -11.53 -4.75 -25.96
C GLY A 363 -10.52 -4.52 -27.08
N THR A 364 -11.01 -4.46 -28.32
CA THR A 364 -10.23 -4.16 -29.52
C THR A 364 -10.75 -2.90 -30.21
N PHE A 365 -9.92 -2.25 -31.02
CA PHE A 365 -10.26 -0.98 -31.68
C PHE A 365 -9.91 -0.99 -33.17
N TYR A 366 -10.59 -0.15 -33.94
CA TYR A 366 -10.23 0.08 -35.35
C TYR A 366 -9.02 1.02 -35.45
N TRP A 367 -8.21 0.86 -36.50
CA TRP A 367 -6.99 1.64 -36.77
C TRP A 367 -7.19 3.14 -37.02
N GLY A 368 -8.41 3.67 -36.88
CA GLY A 368 -8.77 5.05 -37.19
C GLY A 368 -9.94 5.60 -36.37
N TRP A 369 -10.11 5.16 -35.13
CA TRP A 369 -11.14 5.53 -34.13
C TRP A 369 -12.34 4.56 -34.04
N GLY A 370 -12.77 4.32 -32.79
CA GLY A 370 -13.93 3.49 -32.48
C GLY A 370 -13.57 2.11 -31.93
N ILE A 371 -14.42 1.61 -31.04
CA ILE A 371 -14.32 0.26 -30.49
C ILE A 371 -14.83 -0.76 -31.51
N LYS A 372 -14.14 -1.89 -31.63
CA LYS A 372 -14.55 -3.01 -32.49
C LYS A 372 -15.24 -4.10 -31.68
N SER A 373 -14.73 -4.38 -30.48
CA SER A 373 -15.26 -5.40 -29.54
C SER A 373 -14.88 -5.03 -28.12
N GLY A 374 -15.65 -5.47 -27.12
CA GLY A 374 -15.38 -5.26 -25.71
C GLY A 374 -15.60 -3.81 -25.26
N PHE A 375 -14.76 -3.32 -24.36
CA PHE A 375 -14.92 -2.03 -23.68
C PHE A 375 -13.89 -0.96 -24.04
N LYS A 376 -14.35 0.29 -24.01
CA LYS A 376 -13.48 1.46 -23.92
C LYS A 376 -12.99 1.62 -22.49
N LYS A 377 -11.71 1.91 -22.29
CA LYS A 377 -11.11 2.02 -20.96
C LYS A 377 -11.37 3.39 -20.34
N ASN A 378 -11.80 3.42 -19.08
CA ASN A 378 -11.84 4.61 -18.25
C ASN A 378 -11.31 4.28 -16.83
N TYR A 379 -9.99 4.34 -16.66
CA TYR A 379 -9.36 3.99 -15.38
C TYR A 379 -9.08 5.23 -14.55
N ILE A 380 -9.78 5.32 -13.43
CA ILE A 380 -9.76 6.43 -12.48
C ILE A 380 -9.12 5.90 -11.19
N TYR A 381 -8.12 6.62 -10.68
CA TYR A 381 -7.49 6.23 -9.43
C TYR A 381 -8.28 6.78 -8.24
N ASP A 382 -8.58 5.94 -7.26
CA ASP A 382 -9.04 6.39 -5.95
C ASP A 382 -7.83 6.87 -5.13
N GLY A 383 -7.70 8.19 -4.98
CA GLY A 383 -6.60 8.82 -4.26
C GLY A 383 -6.49 8.41 -2.78
N ARG A 384 -7.56 7.89 -2.17
CA ARG A 384 -7.55 7.37 -0.79
C ARG A 384 -6.61 6.17 -0.67
N LEU A 385 -6.40 5.41 -1.75
CA LEU A 385 -5.57 4.20 -1.76
C LEU A 385 -4.06 4.46 -1.54
N LEU A 386 -3.62 5.72 -1.57
CA LEU A 386 -2.25 6.10 -1.18
C LEU A 386 -2.01 5.98 0.32
N ILE A 387 -3.05 6.19 1.12
CA ILE A 387 -2.98 6.28 2.59
C ILE A 387 -3.96 5.35 3.30
N GLN A 388 -4.81 4.66 2.56
CA GLN A 388 -5.72 3.63 3.06
C GLN A 388 -5.63 2.44 2.11
N SER A 389 -5.99 1.26 2.59
CA SER A 389 -6.01 0.06 1.76
C SER A 389 -7.22 -0.76 2.15
N PRO A 390 -7.79 -1.54 1.22
CA PRO A 390 -8.80 -2.53 1.59
C PRO A 390 -8.26 -3.45 2.71
N PRO A 391 -9.10 -3.93 3.64
CA PRO A 391 -8.64 -4.71 4.79
C PRO A 391 -7.80 -5.91 4.35
N HIS A 392 -6.62 -6.08 4.93
CA HIS A 392 -5.70 -7.19 4.62
C HIS A 392 -5.24 -7.28 3.14
N PHE A 393 -5.48 -6.28 2.29
CA PHE A 393 -5.07 -6.33 0.88
C PHE A 393 -3.56 -6.59 0.75
N PRO A 394 -3.11 -7.37 -0.26
CA PRO A 394 -1.70 -7.73 -0.37
C PRO A 394 -0.75 -6.53 -0.38
N VAL A 395 0.41 -6.75 0.23
CA VAL A 395 1.46 -5.77 0.48
C VAL A 395 2.76 -6.25 -0.16
N TYR A 396 3.59 -5.34 -0.63
CA TYR A 396 4.92 -5.71 -1.13
C TYR A 396 5.94 -5.71 0.03
N ASP A 397 7.04 -6.44 -0.16
CA ASP A 397 8.03 -6.79 0.88
C ASP A 397 8.92 -5.61 1.34
N GLU A 398 8.49 -4.37 1.09
CA GLU A 398 9.18 -3.17 1.54
C GLU A 398 8.33 -2.43 2.58
N ASN A 399 8.87 -2.37 3.79
CA ASN A 399 8.35 -1.50 4.84
C ASN A 399 8.79 -0.06 4.58
N GLN A 400 7.87 0.88 4.60
CA GLN A 400 8.18 2.31 4.57
C GLN A 400 8.04 2.95 5.95
N VAL A 401 9.01 3.79 6.29
CA VAL A 401 8.94 4.65 7.46
C VAL A 401 8.02 5.83 7.13
N VAL A 402 6.88 5.91 7.81
CA VAL A 402 5.86 6.95 7.62
C VAL A 402 6.17 8.19 8.45
N SER A 403 6.66 8.00 9.66
CA SER A 403 6.99 9.11 10.57
C SER A 403 8.22 8.78 11.40
N TRP A 404 9.03 9.80 11.72
CA TRP A 404 10.16 9.70 12.63
C TRP A 404 10.12 10.86 13.61
N LEU A 405 9.88 10.58 14.88
CA LEU A 405 9.77 11.57 15.94
C LEU A 405 10.78 11.29 17.04
N GLU A 406 11.71 12.23 17.23
CA GLU A 406 12.63 12.22 18.37
C GLU A 406 12.07 13.09 19.50
N ARG A 407 11.80 12.47 20.65
CA ARG A 407 11.31 13.16 21.85
C ARG A 407 12.46 13.46 22.80
N ARG A 408 12.31 14.57 23.52
CA ARG A 408 13.33 15.05 24.45
C ARG A 408 13.33 14.35 25.78
#